data_AF-A0A439LMD1-F1
#
_entry.id   AF-A0A439LMD1-F1
#
_cell.length_a   1.000
_cell.length_b   1.000
_cell.length_c   1.000
_cell.angle_alpha   90.00
_cell.angle_beta   90.00
_cell.angle_gamma   90.00
#
_symmetry.space_group_name_H-M   'P 1'
#
loop_
_entity.id
_entity.type
_entity.pdbx_description
1 polymer ?
#
loop_
_entity_poly.entity_id
_entity_poly.type
_entity_poly.pdbx_seq_one_letter_code
_entity_poly.pdbx_strand_id
1 'polypeptide(L)'
;MFALEGDAKEHPTAESAQRSLDEATRKLRSALPKAILIAADANGLKGILGLIEDTRDGIGSKQDFLVRLNPALQAPVGKRRVQAVCDEIVATANSFGLPARSLVVLAALSAALVPNGKSPAKGVLKFKSGYGSREAYNALADLRSLELLMHIFAIWPDQPVMLCTADKDLALFWAGLRASKFVHRAGSMTFEMDPAPLVPGISREQWLAWLKG
;
A
#
# COMPACT_ATOMS: atom_id res chain seq x y z
N MET A 1 7.15 1.21 -10.15
CA MET A 1 7.51 0.43 -8.96
C MET A 1 9.02 0.35 -8.79
N PHE A 2 9.75 -0.29 -9.70
CA PHE A 2 11.22 -0.38 -9.61
C PHE A 2 11.95 0.97 -9.37
N ALA A 3 11.53 2.05 -10.04
CA ALA A 3 12.07 3.40 -9.81
C ALA A 3 11.51 4.16 -8.59
N LEU A 4 10.36 3.73 -8.06
CA LEU A 4 9.71 4.31 -6.88
C LEU A 4 10.19 3.66 -5.58
N GLU A 5 10.70 2.43 -5.65
CA GLU A 5 11.22 1.66 -4.51
C GLU A 5 12.63 2.13 -4.09
N GLY A 6 13.42 2.66 -5.03
CA GLY A 6 14.79 3.14 -4.82
C GLY A 6 15.79 2.00 -4.60
N ASP A 7 17.02 2.17 -5.09
CA ASP A 7 18.09 1.16 -4.95
C ASP A 7 18.61 1.01 -3.50
N ALA A 8 18.29 1.95 -2.60
CA ALA A 8 18.88 2.05 -1.27
C ALA A 8 17.89 1.95 -0.10
N LYS A 9 16.61 1.62 -0.34
CA LYS A 9 15.57 1.56 0.71
C LYS A 9 15.38 2.90 1.44
N GLU A 10 15.66 3.99 0.72
CA GLU A 10 15.44 5.39 1.05
C GLU A 10 14.64 6.02 -0.10
N HIS A 11 14.09 7.22 0.13
CA HIS A 11 13.38 7.96 -0.92
C HIS A 11 14.21 8.08 -2.20
N PRO A 12 13.65 7.73 -3.38
CA PRO A 12 14.41 7.80 -4.62
C PRO A 12 14.81 9.25 -4.90
N THR A 13 16.11 9.47 -5.08
CA THR A 13 16.62 10.68 -5.73
C THR A 13 16.32 10.62 -7.22
N ALA A 14 16.30 11.77 -7.90
CA ALA A 14 16.14 11.84 -9.36
C ALA A 14 17.09 10.90 -10.10
N GLU A 15 18.36 10.84 -9.66
CA GLU A 15 19.38 9.97 -10.24
C GLU A 15 19.10 8.48 -10.02
N SER A 16 18.65 8.09 -8.81
CA SER A 16 18.30 6.70 -8.52
C SER A 16 17.05 6.25 -9.30
N ALA A 17 16.04 7.12 -9.38
CA ALA A 17 14.82 6.85 -10.14
C ALA A 17 15.13 6.67 -11.63
N GLN A 18 16.03 7.49 -12.19
CA GLN A 18 16.48 7.35 -13.57
C GLN A 18 17.20 6.02 -13.81
N ARG A 19 18.17 5.66 -12.95
CA ARG A 19 18.87 4.36 -13.07
C ARG A 19 17.92 3.18 -13.04
N SER A 20 16.99 3.17 -12.10
CA SER A 20 15.99 2.11 -12.00
C SER A 20 15.06 2.11 -13.23
N LEU A 21 14.65 3.26 -13.75
CA LEU A 21 13.85 3.33 -14.98
C LEU A 21 14.59 2.76 -16.20
N ASP A 22 15.88 3.09 -16.35
CA ASP A 22 16.72 2.58 -17.42
C ASP A 22 16.90 1.06 -17.32
N GLU A 23 17.12 0.54 -16.12
CA GLU A 23 17.23 -0.89 -15.87
C GLU A 23 15.92 -1.63 -16.17
N ALA A 24 14.79 -1.11 -15.67
CA ALA A 24 13.49 -1.70 -15.92
C ALA A 24 13.17 -1.71 -17.43
N THR A 25 13.43 -0.59 -18.12
CA THR A 25 13.23 -0.47 -19.57
C THR A 25 14.06 -1.49 -20.33
N ARG A 26 15.34 -1.64 -19.98
CA ARG A 26 16.24 -2.63 -20.59
C ARG A 26 15.74 -4.06 -20.39
N LYS A 27 15.35 -4.43 -19.16
CA LYS A 27 14.80 -5.77 -18.85
C LYS A 27 13.51 -6.03 -19.62
N LEU A 28 12.59 -5.07 -19.65
CA LEU A 28 11.32 -5.17 -20.37
C LEU A 28 11.52 -5.27 -21.88
N ARG A 29 12.44 -4.48 -22.48
CA ARG A 29 12.77 -4.59 -23.90
C ARG A 29 13.37 -5.94 -24.26
N SER A 30 14.17 -6.52 -23.37
CA SER A 30 14.71 -7.86 -23.58
C SER A 30 13.64 -8.95 -23.51
N ALA A 31 12.73 -8.89 -22.54
CA ALA A 31 11.70 -9.92 -22.34
C ALA A 31 10.47 -9.76 -23.26
N LEU A 32 10.10 -8.51 -23.57
CA LEU A 32 8.90 -8.12 -24.32
C LEU A 32 9.27 -7.13 -25.45
N PRO A 33 10.03 -7.57 -26.47
CA PRO A 33 10.62 -6.67 -27.47
C PRO A 33 9.58 -5.89 -28.29
N LYS A 34 8.37 -6.45 -28.44
CA LYS A 34 7.26 -5.85 -29.19
C LYS A 34 6.33 -4.99 -28.32
N ALA A 35 6.52 -4.94 -27.00
CA ALA A 35 5.68 -4.13 -26.14
C ALA A 35 5.91 -2.63 -26.37
N ILE A 36 4.84 -1.86 -26.32
CA ILE A 36 4.91 -0.41 -26.28
C ILE A 36 5.20 -0.02 -24.84
N LEU A 37 6.38 0.55 -24.61
CA LEU A 37 6.75 1.09 -23.31
C LEU A 37 6.36 2.57 -23.28
N ILE A 38 5.28 2.86 -22.55
CA ILE A 38 4.85 4.24 -22.26
C ILE A 38 5.69 4.75 -21.09
N ALA A 39 6.07 6.04 -21.10
CA ALA A 39 6.84 6.68 -20.03
C ALA A 39 8.28 6.12 -19.82
N ALA A 40 8.91 5.60 -20.88
CA ALA A 40 10.33 5.21 -20.89
C ALA A 40 11.27 6.38 -21.25
N ASP A 41 10.76 7.61 -21.26
CA ASP A 41 11.45 8.83 -21.67
C ASP A 41 11.53 9.85 -20.51
N ALA A 42 12.09 11.03 -20.78
CA ALA A 42 12.23 12.09 -19.79
C ALA A 42 10.88 12.58 -19.21
N ASN A 43 9.79 12.49 -19.98
CA ASN A 43 8.46 12.84 -19.49
C ASN A 43 7.93 11.78 -18.50
N GLY A 44 8.22 10.51 -18.76
CA GLY A 44 7.97 9.42 -17.82
C GLY A 44 8.72 9.58 -16.51
N LEU A 45 10.02 9.91 -16.56
CA LEU A 45 10.81 10.21 -15.36
C LEU A 45 10.19 11.38 -14.58
N LYS A 46 9.83 12.48 -15.26
CA LYS A 46 9.20 13.63 -14.63
C LYS A 46 7.90 13.27 -13.93
N GLY A 47 7.07 12.42 -14.54
CA GLY A 47 5.85 11.90 -13.91
C GLY A 47 6.13 11.04 -12.68
N ILE A 48 7.14 10.17 -12.73
CA ILE A 48 7.57 9.35 -11.59
C ILE A 48 8.06 10.24 -10.44
N LEU A 49 8.87 11.26 -10.74
CA LEU A 49 9.39 12.19 -9.73
C LEU A 49 8.29 13.05 -9.13
N GLY A 50 7.36 13.55 -9.93
CA GLY A 50 6.16 14.24 -9.44
C GLY A 50 5.36 13.37 -8.48
N LEU A 51 5.13 12.09 -8.81
CA LEU A 51 4.47 11.15 -7.89
C LEU A 51 5.26 10.90 -6.61
N ILE A 52 6.60 10.83 -6.66
CA ILE A 52 7.44 10.68 -5.46
C ILE A 52 7.32 11.92 -4.57
N GLU A 53 7.31 13.11 -5.16
CA GLU A 53 7.20 14.39 -4.46
C GLU A 53 5.80 14.58 -3.87
N ASP A 54 4.75 14.34 -4.65
CA ASP A 54 3.35 14.46 -4.22
C ASP A 54 3.00 13.45 -3.10
N THR A 55 3.73 12.33 -3.03
CA THR A 55 3.56 11.31 -1.99
C THR A 55 4.61 11.37 -0.89
N ARG A 56 5.46 12.41 -0.88
CA ARG A 56 6.45 12.68 0.18
C ARG A 56 5.76 13.16 1.43
N ASP A 57 4.78 14.05 1.28
CA ASP A 57 3.97 14.54 2.39
C ASP A 57 3.00 13.43 2.82
N GLY A 58 3.11 13.00 4.08
CA GLY A 58 2.30 11.93 4.66
C GLY A 58 2.94 10.54 4.66
N ILE A 59 4.00 10.28 3.90
CA ILE A 59 4.72 9.00 4.02
C ILE A 59 5.42 8.86 5.37
N GLY A 60 5.98 9.95 5.91
CA GLY A 60 6.62 9.98 7.23
C GLY A 60 5.63 9.56 8.33
N SER A 61 4.45 10.16 8.37
CA SER A 61 3.38 9.78 9.29
C SER A 61 2.95 8.32 9.13
N LYS A 62 2.87 7.81 7.89
CA LYS A 62 2.58 6.40 7.62
C LYS A 62 3.72 5.47 8.10
N GLN A 63 4.98 5.88 7.98
CA GLN A 63 6.13 5.11 8.48
C GLN A 63 6.15 5.06 10.00
N ASP A 64 6.01 6.22 10.65
CA ASP A 64 5.96 6.33 12.11
C ASP A 64 4.80 5.54 12.69
N PHE A 65 3.63 5.58 12.03
CA PHE A 65 2.49 4.74 12.35
C PHE A 65 2.84 3.24 12.35
N LEU A 66 3.47 2.73 11.29
CA LEU A 66 3.85 1.32 11.21
C LEU A 66 4.92 0.95 12.25
N VAL A 67 5.94 1.80 12.43
CA VAL A 67 6.99 1.58 13.44
C VAL A 67 6.37 1.55 14.84
N ARG A 68 5.43 2.45 15.15
CA ARG A 68 4.73 2.51 16.45
C ARG A 68 3.90 1.26 16.73
N LEU A 69 3.32 0.65 15.70
CA LEU A 69 2.49 -0.54 15.83
C LEU A 69 3.27 -1.86 15.82
N ASN A 70 4.53 -1.86 15.38
CA ASN A 70 5.34 -3.08 15.30
C ASN A 70 5.35 -3.90 16.60
N PRO A 71 5.54 -3.32 17.81
CA PRO A 71 5.51 -4.10 19.05
C PRO A 71 4.19 -4.84 19.29
N ALA A 72 3.07 -4.27 18.86
CA ALA A 72 1.74 -4.86 19.02
C ALA A 72 1.43 -5.92 17.95
N LEU A 73 2.01 -5.79 16.76
CA LEU A 73 1.65 -6.57 15.56
C LEU A 73 2.73 -7.54 15.08
N GLN A 74 3.93 -7.50 15.63
CA GLN A 74 5.01 -8.45 15.30
C GLN A 74 4.54 -9.90 15.53
N ALA A 75 4.05 -10.22 16.74
CA ALA A 75 3.49 -11.54 17.03
C ALA A 75 2.01 -11.63 16.60
N PRO A 76 1.47 -12.84 16.33
CA PRO A 76 0.02 -13.01 16.17
C PRO A 76 -0.75 -12.46 17.37
N VAL A 77 -1.82 -11.70 17.11
CA VAL A 77 -2.66 -11.14 18.17
C VAL A 77 -3.62 -12.21 18.69
N GLY A 78 -3.56 -12.49 19.99
CA GLY A 78 -4.44 -13.47 20.62
C GLY A 78 -5.88 -12.96 20.73
N LYS A 79 -6.87 -13.85 20.63
CA LYS A 79 -8.32 -13.53 20.60
C LYS A 79 -8.79 -12.54 21.68
N ARG A 80 -8.27 -12.65 22.91
CA ARG A 80 -8.65 -11.75 24.03
C ARG A 80 -8.11 -10.31 23.89
N ARG A 81 -7.05 -10.12 23.09
CA ARG A 81 -6.39 -8.83 22.87
C ARG A 81 -6.78 -8.13 21.57
N VAL A 82 -7.44 -8.84 20.65
CA VAL A 82 -7.77 -8.33 19.31
C VAL A 82 -8.48 -6.98 19.38
N GLN A 83 -9.53 -6.85 20.19
CA GLN A 83 -10.26 -5.59 20.30
C GLN A 83 -9.36 -4.44 20.76
N ALA A 84 -8.61 -4.63 21.85
CA ALA A 84 -7.71 -3.61 22.37
C ALA A 84 -6.62 -3.20 21.37
N VAL A 85 -6.11 -4.14 20.57
CA VAL A 85 -5.14 -3.84 19.50
C VAL A 85 -5.79 -3.11 18.33
N CYS A 86 -7.02 -3.46 17.94
CA CYS A 86 -7.77 -2.69 16.93
C CYS A 86 -8.03 -1.25 17.39
N ASP A 87 -8.40 -1.06 18.65
CA ASP A 87 -8.60 0.27 19.23
C ASP A 87 -7.27 1.06 19.27
N GLU A 88 -6.14 0.42 19.62
CA GLU A 88 -4.80 1.02 19.53
C GLU A 88 -4.45 1.43 18.09
N ILE A 89 -4.76 0.59 17.09
CA ILE A 89 -4.51 0.90 15.67
C ILE A 89 -5.29 2.15 15.24
N VAL A 90 -6.59 2.20 15.54
CA VAL A 90 -7.44 3.35 15.18
C VAL A 90 -6.98 4.62 15.89
N ALA A 91 -6.69 4.55 17.20
CA ALA A 91 -6.20 5.69 17.96
C ALA A 91 -4.83 6.18 17.43
N THR A 92 -3.94 5.26 17.09
CA THR A 92 -2.61 5.58 16.54
C THR A 92 -2.77 6.24 15.15
N ALA A 93 -3.63 5.70 14.29
CA ALA A 93 -3.93 6.29 12.98
C ALA A 93 -4.41 7.74 13.11
N ASN A 94 -5.37 7.99 14.03
CA ASN A 94 -5.88 9.33 14.30
C ASN A 94 -4.79 10.27 14.81
N SER A 95 -3.90 9.80 15.69
CA SER A 95 -2.80 10.62 16.23
C SER A 95 -1.77 11.05 15.17
N PHE A 96 -1.64 10.26 14.09
CA PHE A 96 -0.80 10.57 12.93
C PHE A 96 -1.57 11.23 11.77
N GLY A 97 -2.85 11.55 11.95
CA GLY A 97 -3.69 12.17 10.93
C GLY A 97 -3.98 11.27 9.72
N LEU A 98 -3.91 9.94 9.90
CA LEU A 98 -4.11 8.98 8.82
C LEU A 98 -5.60 8.65 8.64
N PRO A 99 -6.16 8.74 7.42
CA PRO A 99 -7.53 8.33 7.18
C PRO A 99 -7.74 6.85 7.48
N ALA A 100 -8.84 6.52 8.17
CA ALA A 100 -9.19 5.13 8.47
C ALA A 100 -9.33 4.25 7.21
N ARG A 101 -9.69 4.85 6.07
CA ARG A 101 -9.80 4.17 4.75
C ARG A 101 -8.46 3.97 4.04
N SER A 102 -7.36 4.50 4.54
CA SER A 102 -6.05 4.36 3.90
C SER A 102 -5.57 2.91 3.95
N LEU A 103 -4.96 2.41 2.87
CA LEU A 103 -4.58 0.99 2.77
C LEU A 103 -3.65 0.54 3.90
N VAL A 104 -2.81 1.44 4.44
CA VAL A 104 -1.91 1.14 5.55
C VAL A 104 -2.65 0.85 6.86
N VAL A 105 -3.71 1.61 7.16
CA VAL A 105 -4.54 1.38 8.36
C VAL A 105 -5.31 0.08 8.19
N LEU A 106 -5.82 -0.20 6.99
CA LEU A 106 -6.55 -1.43 6.70
C LEU A 106 -5.66 -2.67 6.79
N ALA A 107 -4.43 -2.56 6.29
CA ALA A 107 -3.44 -3.63 6.42
C ALA A 107 -3.13 -3.89 7.90
N ALA A 108 -2.99 -2.86 8.72
CA ALA A 108 -2.74 -3.02 10.16
C ALA A 108 -3.92 -3.70 10.88
N LEU A 109 -5.17 -3.27 10.60
CA LEU A 109 -6.37 -3.90 11.15
C LEU A 109 -6.48 -5.36 10.72
N SER A 110 -6.27 -5.65 9.43
CA SER A 110 -6.28 -7.01 8.90
C SER A 110 -5.19 -7.90 9.53
N ALA A 111 -4.00 -7.35 9.80
CA ALA A 111 -2.92 -8.05 10.50
C ALA A 111 -3.28 -8.41 11.95
N ALA A 112 -4.09 -7.59 12.63
CA ALA A 112 -4.56 -7.86 13.99
C ALA A 112 -5.71 -8.87 14.04
N LEU A 113 -6.63 -8.82 13.08
CA LEU A 113 -7.89 -9.55 13.12
C LEU A 113 -7.77 -11.02 12.69
N VAL A 114 -6.84 -11.34 11.79
CA VAL A 114 -6.70 -12.71 11.28
C VAL A 114 -6.01 -13.61 12.32
N PRO A 115 -6.66 -14.70 12.76
CA PRO A 115 -6.08 -15.61 13.75
C PRO A 115 -4.73 -16.19 13.29
N ASN A 116 -3.84 -16.44 14.25
CA ASN A 116 -2.51 -17.01 14.03
C ASN A 116 -1.60 -16.17 13.10
N GLY A 117 -1.97 -14.94 12.75
CA GLY A 117 -1.14 -14.02 11.96
C GLY A 117 -0.95 -14.45 10.51
N LYS A 118 -1.80 -15.33 9.97
CA LYS A 118 -1.72 -15.80 8.58
C LYS A 118 -2.48 -14.88 7.61
N SER A 119 -2.48 -13.57 7.83
CA SER A 119 -3.10 -12.63 6.89
C SER A 119 -2.13 -12.26 5.77
N PRO A 120 -2.63 -12.06 4.53
CA PRO A 120 -1.86 -11.40 3.48
C PRO A 120 -1.31 -10.05 3.93
N ALA A 121 -2.09 -9.29 4.73
CA ALA A 121 -1.63 -8.01 5.26
C ALA A 121 -0.38 -8.11 6.14
N LYS A 122 -0.23 -9.19 6.92
CA LYS A 122 1.00 -9.41 7.70
C LYS A 122 2.19 -9.75 6.81
N GLY A 123 1.94 -10.46 5.71
CA GLY A 123 2.90 -10.71 4.65
C GLY A 123 3.32 -9.45 3.89
N VAL A 124 2.42 -8.48 3.70
CA VAL A 124 2.73 -7.15 3.12
C VAL A 124 3.50 -6.28 4.10
N LEU A 125 3.02 -6.16 5.34
CA LEU A 125 3.61 -5.26 6.34
C LEU A 125 4.94 -5.77 6.91
N LYS A 126 5.16 -7.10 6.96
CA LYS A 126 6.42 -7.76 7.35
C LYS A 126 6.96 -7.34 8.73
N PHE A 127 6.07 -7.08 9.69
CA PHE A 127 6.44 -6.75 11.08
C PHE A 127 7.37 -7.80 11.69
N LYS A 128 8.43 -7.35 12.38
CA LYS A 128 9.51 -8.20 12.89
C LYS A 128 10.34 -7.50 13.97
N SER A 129 11.24 -8.25 14.60
CA SER A 129 12.25 -7.66 15.48
C SER A 129 13.13 -6.70 14.69
N GLY A 130 13.38 -5.51 15.24
CA GLY A 130 14.15 -4.46 14.56
C GLY A 130 13.44 -3.81 13.37
N TYR A 131 12.12 -3.93 13.27
CA TYR A 131 11.34 -3.20 12.26
C TYR A 131 11.47 -1.69 12.49
N GLY A 132 12.11 -0.99 11.55
CA GLY A 132 12.31 0.45 11.60
C GLY A 132 11.72 1.17 10.40
N SER A 133 12.14 2.42 10.24
CA SER A 133 11.71 3.30 9.14
C SER A 133 11.89 2.66 7.76
N ARG A 134 12.98 1.89 7.58
CA ARG A 134 13.30 1.19 6.33
C ARG A 134 12.29 0.10 5.96
N GLU A 135 11.96 -0.77 6.91
CA GLU A 135 10.97 -1.82 6.68
C GLU A 135 9.57 -1.23 6.45
N ALA A 136 9.24 -0.16 7.19
CA ALA A 136 8.01 0.60 6.99
C ALA A 136 7.94 1.21 5.58
N TYR A 137 9.04 1.79 5.09
CA TYR A 137 9.11 2.34 3.74
C TYR A 137 8.79 1.29 2.67
N ASN A 138 9.40 0.10 2.77
CA ASN A 138 9.16 -0.98 1.80
C ASN A 138 7.70 -1.44 1.80
N ALA A 139 7.10 -1.62 2.98
CA ALA A 139 5.69 -1.97 3.08
C ALA A 139 4.79 -0.88 2.47
N LEU A 140 5.14 0.40 2.64
CA LEU A 140 4.41 1.51 2.05
C LEU A 140 4.61 1.62 0.54
N ALA A 141 5.78 1.26 0.01
CA ALA A 141 6.00 1.16 -1.42
C ALA A 141 5.08 0.09 -2.04
N ASP A 142 4.99 -1.10 -1.43
CA ASP A 142 4.07 -2.16 -1.85
C ASP A 142 2.62 -1.66 -1.84
N LEU A 143 2.17 -0.99 -0.78
CA LEU A 143 0.81 -0.44 -0.70
C LEU A 143 0.57 0.69 -1.71
N ARG A 144 1.57 1.55 -1.95
CA ARG A 144 1.49 2.63 -2.95
C ARG A 144 1.29 2.08 -4.36
N SER A 145 1.83 0.91 -4.67
CA SER A 145 1.58 0.25 -5.96
C SER A 145 0.10 0.00 -6.20
N LEU A 146 -0.63 -0.37 -5.13
CA LEU A 146 -2.07 -0.57 -5.18
C LEU A 146 -2.82 0.76 -5.25
N GLU A 147 -2.39 1.78 -4.49
CA GLU A 147 -2.96 3.13 -4.58
C GLU A 147 -2.87 3.67 -6.03
N LEU A 148 -1.71 3.51 -6.68
CA LEU A 148 -1.53 3.89 -8.09
C LEU A 148 -2.43 3.09 -9.04
N LEU A 149 -2.54 1.78 -8.84
CA LEU A 149 -3.46 0.94 -9.63
C LEU A 149 -4.91 1.44 -9.50
N MET A 150 -5.35 1.79 -8.29
CA MET A 150 -6.69 2.33 -8.04
C MET A 150 -6.91 3.67 -8.76
N HIS A 151 -5.92 4.56 -8.75
CA HIS A 151 -5.97 5.81 -9.52
C HIS A 151 -6.07 5.55 -11.02
N ILE A 152 -5.31 4.58 -11.55
CA ILE A 152 -5.37 4.21 -12.96
C ILE A 152 -6.78 3.70 -13.33
N PHE A 153 -7.40 2.85 -12.50
CA PHE A 153 -8.79 2.44 -12.71
C PHE A 153 -9.78 3.61 -12.67
N ALA A 154 -9.53 4.61 -11.82
CA ALA A 154 -10.39 5.78 -11.72
C ALA A 154 -10.29 6.73 -12.93
N ILE A 155 -9.09 6.83 -13.52
CA ILE A 155 -8.81 7.74 -14.65
C ILE A 155 -9.14 7.08 -15.99
N TRP A 156 -8.88 5.78 -16.13
CA TRP A 156 -9.09 5.01 -17.37
C TRP A 156 -9.94 3.75 -17.10
N PRO A 157 -11.24 3.92 -16.77
CA PRO A 157 -12.10 2.81 -16.36
C PRO A 157 -12.30 1.73 -17.44
N ASP A 158 -12.18 2.09 -18.71
CA ASP A 158 -12.39 1.18 -19.84
C ASP A 158 -11.10 0.46 -20.30
N GLN A 159 -9.95 0.76 -19.68
CA GLN A 159 -8.68 0.16 -20.07
C GLN A 159 -8.44 -1.15 -19.30
N PRO A 160 -8.01 -2.23 -19.98
CA PRO A 160 -7.64 -3.48 -19.33
C PRO A 160 -6.27 -3.34 -18.65
N VAL A 161 -6.26 -2.80 -17.43
CA VAL A 161 -5.06 -2.56 -16.65
C VAL A 161 -4.83 -3.70 -15.64
N MET A 162 -3.57 -4.10 -15.49
CA MET A 162 -3.14 -5.04 -14.47
C MET A 162 -1.84 -4.58 -13.79
N LEU A 163 -1.73 -4.84 -12.49
CA LEU A 163 -0.47 -4.78 -11.76
C LEU A 163 0.10 -6.19 -11.67
N CYS A 164 1.29 -6.41 -12.25
CA CYS A 164 1.99 -7.69 -12.15
C CYS A 164 2.96 -7.67 -10.96
N THR A 165 2.81 -8.63 -10.05
CA THR A 165 3.71 -8.80 -8.90
C THR A 165 4.00 -10.28 -8.66
N ALA A 166 5.21 -10.58 -8.18
CA ALA A 166 5.57 -11.90 -7.66
C ALA A 166 5.27 -12.04 -6.17
N ASP A 167 4.92 -10.94 -5.49
CA ASP A 167 4.53 -10.96 -4.08
C ASP A 167 3.08 -11.46 -3.96
N LYS A 168 2.96 -12.72 -3.53
CA LYS A 168 1.67 -13.41 -3.32
C LYS A 168 0.81 -12.70 -2.28
N ASP A 169 1.41 -12.19 -1.21
CA ASP A 169 0.67 -11.57 -0.12
C ASP A 169 0.11 -10.21 -0.55
N LEU A 170 0.84 -9.46 -1.37
CA LEU A 170 0.33 -8.25 -2.00
C LEU A 170 -0.86 -8.54 -2.93
N ALA A 171 -0.75 -9.57 -3.76
CA ALA A 171 -1.83 -9.99 -4.67
C ALA A 171 -3.08 -10.45 -3.90
N LEU A 172 -2.90 -11.24 -2.83
CA LEU A 172 -4.01 -11.70 -1.99
C LEU A 172 -4.63 -10.55 -1.18
N PHE A 173 -3.83 -9.61 -0.70
CA PHE A 173 -4.32 -8.40 -0.04
C PHE A 173 -5.19 -7.59 -1.01
N TRP A 174 -4.70 -7.33 -2.22
CA TRP A 174 -5.48 -6.65 -3.27
C TRP A 174 -6.80 -7.35 -3.57
N ALA A 175 -6.77 -8.66 -3.82
CA ALA A 175 -7.98 -9.45 -4.08
C ALA A 175 -8.97 -9.42 -2.90
N GLY A 176 -8.45 -9.41 -1.67
CA GLY A 176 -9.24 -9.36 -0.44
C GLY A 176 -9.90 -8.01 -0.17
N LEU A 177 -9.35 -6.89 -0.68
CA LEU A 177 -9.97 -5.57 -0.55
C LEU A 177 -11.31 -5.48 -1.28
N ARG A 178 -11.46 -6.25 -2.38
CA ARG A 178 -12.61 -6.18 -3.30
C ARG A 178 -12.97 -4.74 -3.66
N ALA A 179 -11.94 -3.93 -3.88
CA ALA A 179 -12.12 -2.52 -4.19
C ALA A 179 -12.80 -2.36 -5.56
N SER A 180 -13.76 -1.45 -5.64
CA SER A 180 -14.58 -1.25 -6.84
C SER A 180 -15.11 0.18 -6.94
N LYS A 181 -15.79 0.50 -8.05
CA LYS A 181 -16.39 1.82 -8.32
C LYS A 181 -15.39 2.97 -8.11
N PHE A 182 -14.21 2.83 -8.71
CA PHE A 182 -13.19 3.86 -8.71
C PHE A 182 -13.70 5.06 -9.51
N VAL A 183 -13.72 6.24 -8.90
CA VAL A 183 -14.19 7.47 -9.52
C VAL A 183 -13.24 8.60 -9.17
N HIS A 184 -12.68 9.25 -10.20
CA HIS A 184 -11.88 10.46 -10.02
C HIS A 184 -12.78 11.70 -10.16
N ARG A 185 -12.83 12.55 -9.13
CA ARG A 185 -13.56 13.83 -9.14
C ARG A 185 -12.74 14.92 -8.45
N ALA A 186 -12.61 16.06 -9.12
CA ALA A 186 -11.99 17.28 -8.56
C ALA A 186 -10.62 17.05 -7.90
N GLY A 187 -9.76 16.23 -8.52
CA GLY A 187 -8.41 15.93 -7.98
C GLY A 187 -8.38 14.90 -6.85
N SER A 188 -9.52 14.26 -6.54
CA SER A 188 -9.61 13.20 -5.53
C SER A 188 -10.20 11.92 -6.14
N MET A 189 -9.71 10.77 -5.66
CA MET A 189 -10.29 9.47 -6.01
C MET A 189 -11.23 9.02 -4.89
N THR A 190 -12.41 8.53 -5.28
CA THR A 190 -13.32 7.79 -4.39
C THR A 190 -13.47 6.36 -4.90
N PHE A 191 -13.76 5.43 -3.99
CA PHE A 191 -13.92 4.02 -4.27
C PHE A 191 -14.74 3.34 -3.17
N GLU A 192 -15.32 2.19 -3.49
CA GLU A 192 -15.95 1.30 -2.53
C GLU A 192 -15.01 0.12 -2.20
N MET A 193 -15.17 -0.47 -1.01
CA MET A 193 -14.43 -1.65 -0.57
C MET A 193 -15.37 -2.61 0.15
N ASP A 194 -15.12 -3.91 -0.02
CA ASP A 194 -15.71 -4.98 0.78
C ASP A 194 -14.58 -5.89 1.32
N PRO A 195 -13.88 -5.48 2.39
CA PRO A 195 -12.71 -6.19 2.87
C PRO A 195 -13.09 -7.37 3.78
N ALA A 196 -14.32 -7.90 3.73
CA ALA A 196 -14.76 -9.00 4.59
C ALA A 196 -13.76 -10.20 4.67
N PRO A 197 -13.07 -10.59 3.58
CA PRO A 197 -12.03 -11.63 3.66
C PRO A 197 -10.78 -11.24 4.47
N LEU A 198 -10.50 -9.93 4.61
CA LEU A 198 -9.33 -9.39 5.30
C LEU A 198 -9.62 -9.03 6.77
N VAL A 199 -10.87 -8.80 7.14
CA VAL A 199 -11.28 -8.40 8.50
C VAL A 199 -12.29 -9.39 9.10
N PRO A 200 -11.89 -10.67 9.32
CA PRO A 200 -12.81 -11.70 9.79
C PRO A 200 -13.40 -11.34 11.15
N GLY A 201 -14.70 -11.60 11.34
CA GLY A 201 -15.39 -11.36 12.60
C GLY A 201 -15.79 -9.90 12.85
N ILE A 202 -15.54 -9.00 11.90
CA ILE A 202 -16.02 -7.62 11.93
C ILE A 202 -17.27 -7.50 11.06
N SER A 203 -18.35 -7.01 11.66
CA SER A 203 -19.59 -6.69 10.93
C SER A 203 -19.38 -5.50 9.99
N ARG A 204 -20.24 -5.38 8.97
CA ARG A 204 -20.21 -4.24 8.05
C ARG A 204 -20.47 -2.93 8.81
N GLU A 205 -21.31 -2.94 9.83
CA GLU A 205 -21.61 -1.77 10.67
C GLU A 205 -20.36 -1.33 11.46
N GLN A 206 -19.66 -2.26 12.10
CA GLN A 206 -18.40 -1.97 12.82
C GLN A 206 -17.33 -1.43 11.87
N TRP A 207 -17.20 -2.05 10.71
CA TRP A 207 -16.32 -1.57 9.65
C TRP A 207 -16.67 -0.14 9.23
N LEU A 208 -17.94 0.14 8.90
CA LEU A 208 -18.39 1.47 8.51
C LEU A 208 -18.24 2.50 9.63
N ALA A 209 -18.36 2.08 10.90
CA ALA A 209 -18.10 2.95 12.06
C ALA A 209 -16.63 3.36 12.12
N TRP A 210 -15.69 2.44 11.89
CA TRP A 210 -14.27 2.77 11.77
C TRP A 210 -13.99 3.72 10.59
N LEU A 211 -14.71 3.58 9.48
CA LEU A 211 -14.56 4.47 8.32
C LEU A 211 -15.11 5.89 8.51
N LYS A 212 -15.86 6.14 9.60
CA LYS A 212 -16.42 7.46 9.95
C LYS A 212 -15.60 8.21 11.00
N GLY A 213 -14.58 7.55 11.57
CA GLY A 213 -13.65 8.15 12.53
C GLY A 213 -12.86 9.31 11.93
#